data_AF-A0A651HT52-F1
#
_entry.id   AF-A0A651HT52-F1
#
_cell.length_a   1.000
_cell.length_b   1.000
_cell.length_c   1.000
_cell.angle_alpha   90.00
_cell.angle_beta   90.00
_cell.angle_gamma   90.00
#
_symmetry.space_group_name_H-M   'P 1'
#
loop_
_entity.id
_entity.type
_entity.pdbx_description
1 polymer ?
#
loop_
_entity_poly.entity_id
_entity_poly.type
_entity_poly.pdbx_seq_one_letter_code
_entity_poly.pdbx_strand_id
1 'polypeptide(L)'
;MALPASGATGGEVAPGTEVGVATGQEASVWTSDSLDTPLWDRLRSLLGLLLIGVLAWAMSTNRRLIPWRVVGWGLALQLGFAVFILKTPLGAGLFRWLNDVVVALLGFTVEGARFIFGDLVFNTVPVGVGEPGMMPIQETTELVANTGAFFAFNVLPTIIFFSSLMSLLYHLGIMQILVKGVAWVMQRTMGTSGAETLSAAGNIFVGQTEAPLLVKPFVRKMTNSELMAVMTGGFATVAGGVLAAFVGMLVAYFPDIAGHLIAASVMSAPAALVIAKIMVPETETPETATQLGVELEKRYVNSIEAASGGAAEGLQLALNVGAMLLAFIALIAMINAGIGWTGGLVGLPDLSLEGILGWGLAPLAYLMGVSWADAPTVGSLMGLKTVVNEFVAYLQLSAILAGAEGGAPGLEPRSIIIATYALSGFANFASIAIQIGGIGGIAPERRADLSRLGLRAMIAGSLAAFMTATIAGMLL
;
A
#
# COMPACT_ATOMS: atom_id res chain seq x y z
N MET A 1 3.80 -64.43 -16.08
CA MET A 1 3.54 -65.54 -15.14
C MET A 1 4.41 -65.31 -13.92
N ALA A 2 3.75 -65.12 -12.77
CA ALA A 2 4.26 -65.13 -11.39
C ALA A 2 5.34 -64.10 -10.95
N LEU A 3 4.94 -63.24 -9.99
CA LEU A 3 5.79 -62.73 -8.92
C LEU A 3 6.20 -63.89 -7.97
N PRO A 4 7.21 -63.67 -7.11
CA PRO A 4 6.85 -63.55 -5.69
C PRO A 4 7.61 -62.48 -4.87
N ALA A 5 6.89 -62.06 -3.82
CA ALA A 5 7.24 -61.40 -2.56
C ALA A 5 8.51 -61.95 -1.86
N SER A 6 9.15 -61.38 -0.83
CA SER A 6 8.99 -60.23 0.08
C SER A 6 10.27 -60.20 0.95
N GLY A 7 10.63 -59.05 1.52
CA GLY A 7 11.61 -59.01 2.61
C GLY A 7 11.90 -57.60 3.11
N ALA A 8 11.07 -57.12 4.03
CA ALA A 8 11.32 -55.88 4.77
C ALA A 8 12.13 -56.18 6.04
N THR A 9 13.23 -55.45 6.23
CA THR A 9 13.87 -55.09 7.51
C THR A 9 14.50 -53.73 7.25
N GLY A 10 14.02 -52.61 7.78
CA GLY A 10 14.04 -52.29 9.20
C GLY A 10 15.23 -51.37 9.47
N GLY A 11 15.02 -50.06 9.30
CA GLY A 11 16.00 -49.03 9.64
C GLY A 11 15.25 -47.76 10.05
N GLU A 12 15.25 -47.49 11.34
CA GLU A 12 14.72 -46.28 11.97
C GLU A 12 15.33 -45.03 11.32
N VAL A 13 14.49 -44.06 10.94
CA VAL A 13 14.92 -42.72 10.55
C VAL A 13 14.44 -41.75 11.62
N ALA A 14 15.40 -41.09 12.26
CA ALA A 14 15.20 -40.11 13.33
C ALA A 14 14.39 -38.88 12.85
N PRO A 15 13.67 -38.18 13.74
CA PRO A 15 12.94 -36.97 13.39
C PRO A 15 13.91 -35.79 13.37
N GLY A 16 14.18 -35.26 12.19
CA GLY A 16 15.07 -34.11 12.03
C GLY A 16 15.60 -34.01 10.62
N THR A 17 14.76 -33.60 9.67
CA THR A 17 15.20 -33.14 8.36
C THR A 17 14.49 -31.84 8.05
N GLU A 18 15.33 -30.82 7.96
CA GLU A 18 15.04 -29.45 7.55
C GLU A 18 14.11 -29.43 6.33
N VAL A 19 13.09 -28.59 6.39
CA VAL A 19 12.26 -28.27 5.23
C VAL A 19 13.17 -27.61 4.21
N GLY A 20 13.53 -28.36 3.18
CA GLY A 20 14.27 -27.87 2.03
C GLY A 20 13.46 -26.78 1.36
N VAL A 21 13.88 -25.54 1.57
CA VAL A 21 13.61 -24.43 0.67
C VAL A 21 14.07 -24.88 -0.71
N ALA A 22 13.14 -24.88 -1.68
CA ALA A 22 13.46 -25.16 -3.07
C ALA A 22 14.58 -24.21 -3.53
N THR A 23 15.80 -24.73 -3.54
CA THR A 23 16.97 -24.11 -4.16
C THR A 23 16.92 -24.51 -5.62
N GLY A 24 16.26 -23.70 -6.45
CA GLY A 24 16.01 -24.12 -7.84
C GLY A 24 15.27 -23.16 -8.76
N GLN A 25 15.19 -21.88 -8.42
CA GLN A 25 15.16 -20.78 -9.38
C GLN A 25 16.00 -19.71 -8.70
N GLU A 26 17.02 -19.19 -9.38
CA GLU A 26 17.64 -17.94 -8.98
C GLU A 26 16.48 -16.93 -8.92
N ALA A 27 15.94 -16.68 -7.73
CA ALA A 27 15.15 -15.50 -7.47
C ALA A 27 16.04 -14.39 -7.98
N SER A 28 15.63 -13.74 -9.07
CA SER A 28 16.39 -12.66 -9.67
C SER A 28 16.58 -11.65 -8.55
N VAL A 29 17.74 -11.66 -7.89
CA VAL A 29 18.11 -10.61 -6.96
C VAL A 29 18.43 -9.47 -7.88
N TRP A 30 17.62 -8.42 -7.82
CA TRP A 30 17.66 -7.29 -8.74
C TRP A 30 19.03 -6.64 -8.51
N THR A 31 20.01 -7.00 -9.33
CA THR A 31 21.39 -6.52 -9.16
C THR A 31 21.40 -5.01 -9.34
N SER A 32 22.24 -4.30 -8.58
CA SER A 32 22.38 -2.84 -8.65
C SER A 32 22.51 -2.31 -10.08
N ASP A 33 23.14 -3.07 -10.97
CA ASP A 33 23.37 -2.73 -12.38
C ASP A 33 22.07 -2.64 -13.20
N SER A 34 20.99 -3.32 -12.78
CA SER A 34 19.66 -3.25 -13.41
C SER A 34 18.85 -2.01 -12.99
N LEU A 35 19.33 -1.26 -11.99
CA LEU A 35 18.73 -0.05 -11.41
C LEU A 35 19.64 1.19 -11.59
N ASP A 36 20.65 1.09 -12.46
CA ASP A 36 21.51 2.23 -12.77
C ASP A 36 20.85 3.12 -13.82
N THR A 37 20.32 4.26 -13.38
CA THR A 37 19.62 5.17 -14.28
C THR A 37 20.52 6.04 -15.14
N PRO A 38 20.29 6.05 -16.47
CA PRO A 38 20.78 7.10 -17.33
C PRO A 38 20.33 8.49 -16.85
N LEU A 39 21.17 9.50 -17.08
CA LEU A 39 20.84 10.89 -16.78
C LEU A 39 19.51 11.32 -17.41
N TRP A 40 19.20 10.81 -18.59
CA TRP A 40 17.97 11.11 -19.32
C TRP A 40 16.71 10.68 -18.57
N ASP A 41 16.72 9.49 -17.95
CA ASP A 41 15.57 9.00 -17.19
C ASP A 41 15.36 9.78 -15.90
N ARG A 42 16.44 10.25 -15.27
CA ARG A 42 16.36 11.14 -14.11
C ARG A 42 15.79 12.51 -14.47
N LEU A 43 16.20 13.08 -15.61
CA LEU A 43 15.65 14.34 -16.12
C LEU A 43 14.17 14.20 -16.47
N ARG A 44 13.77 13.05 -17.02
CA ARG A 44 12.36 12.71 -17.27
C ARG A 44 11.56 12.66 -15.96
N SER A 45 12.04 11.95 -14.95
CA SER A 45 11.41 11.96 -13.61
C SER A 45 11.35 13.37 -13.02
N LEU A 46 12.36 14.22 -13.22
CA LEU A 46 12.32 15.62 -12.80
C LEU A 46 11.19 16.40 -13.51
N LEU A 47 10.99 16.18 -14.81
CA LEU A 47 9.85 16.75 -15.54
C LEU A 47 8.51 16.22 -15.01
N GLY A 48 8.43 14.94 -14.65
CA GLY A 48 7.27 14.36 -13.98
C GLY A 48 6.97 15.04 -12.65
N LEU A 49 7.98 15.30 -11.83
CA LEU A 49 7.85 15.99 -10.54
C LEU A 49 7.33 17.42 -10.73
N LEU A 50 7.85 18.13 -11.74
CA LEU A 50 7.36 19.46 -12.12
C LEU A 50 5.93 19.40 -12.61
N LEU A 51 5.57 18.43 -13.46
CA LEU A 51 4.21 18.25 -13.96
C LEU A 51 3.22 18.02 -12.80
N ILE A 52 3.56 17.15 -11.85
CA ILE A 52 2.71 16.89 -10.67
C ILE A 52 2.50 18.18 -9.86
N GLY A 53 3.57 18.98 -9.66
CA GLY A 53 3.47 20.29 -9.03
C GLY A 53 2.58 21.27 -9.81
N VAL A 54 2.68 21.28 -11.14
CA VAL A 54 1.85 22.11 -12.03
C VAL A 54 0.39 21.66 -11.99
N LEU A 55 0.09 20.35 -11.97
CA LEU A 55 -1.27 19.83 -11.82
C LEU A 55 -1.88 20.25 -10.48
N ALA A 56 -1.13 20.11 -9.39
CA ALA A 56 -1.57 20.59 -8.07
C ALA A 56 -1.82 22.11 -8.06
N TRP A 57 -0.92 22.90 -8.67
CA TRP A 57 -1.06 24.35 -8.77
C TRP A 57 -2.24 24.77 -9.66
N ALA A 58 -2.48 24.07 -10.76
CA ALA A 58 -3.62 24.33 -11.65
C ALA A 58 -4.95 24.16 -10.92
N MET A 59 -5.02 23.18 -10.02
CA MET A 59 -6.18 22.89 -9.17
C MET A 59 -6.23 23.71 -7.86
N SER A 60 -5.30 24.64 -7.66
CA SER A 60 -5.21 25.47 -6.45
C SER A 60 -6.39 26.45 -6.32
N THR A 61 -6.94 26.56 -5.11
CA THR A 61 -7.96 27.57 -4.79
C THR A 61 -7.41 28.99 -4.75
N ASN A 62 -6.12 29.16 -4.44
CA ASN A 62 -5.46 30.46 -4.44
C ASN A 62 -3.97 30.37 -4.80
N ARG A 63 -3.67 30.54 -6.09
CA ARG A 63 -2.31 30.43 -6.67
C ARG A 63 -1.30 31.46 -6.15
N ARG A 64 -1.74 32.49 -5.42
CA ARG A 64 -0.87 33.55 -4.86
C ARG A 64 -0.34 33.23 -3.47
N LEU A 65 -0.97 32.29 -2.75
CA LEU A 65 -0.67 31.98 -1.35
C LEU A 65 0.08 30.64 -1.20
N ILE A 66 0.77 30.18 -2.24
CA ILE A 66 1.50 28.91 -2.18
C ILE A 66 2.59 28.99 -1.09
N PRO A 67 2.56 28.11 -0.07
CA PRO A 67 3.53 28.16 1.01
C PRO A 67 4.84 27.51 0.60
N TRP A 68 5.71 28.29 -0.04
CA TRP A 68 7.00 27.81 -0.57
C TRP A 68 7.90 27.15 0.46
N ARG A 69 7.77 27.50 1.75
CA ARG A 69 8.45 26.80 2.85
C ARG A 69 8.01 25.33 2.95
N VAL A 70 6.71 25.07 2.88
CA VAL A 70 6.13 23.72 2.91
C VAL A 70 6.57 22.95 1.67
N VAL A 71 6.48 23.56 0.49
CA VAL A 71 6.89 22.93 -0.78
C VAL A 71 8.37 22.57 -0.76
N GLY A 72 9.25 23.52 -0.42
CA GLY A 72 10.69 23.30 -0.41
C GLY A 72 11.11 22.24 0.62
N TRP A 73 10.66 22.36 1.86
CA TRP A 73 10.99 21.37 2.90
C TRP A 73 10.33 20.02 2.68
N GLY A 74 9.09 19.97 2.20
CA GLY A 74 8.42 18.70 1.92
C GLY A 74 9.09 17.92 0.80
N LEU A 75 9.56 18.59 -0.26
CA LEU A 75 10.39 17.95 -1.29
C LEU A 75 11.77 17.55 -0.72
N ALA A 76 12.41 18.40 0.06
CA ALA A 76 13.70 18.11 0.67
C ALA A 76 13.65 16.92 1.66
N LEU A 77 12.58 16.78 2.44
CA LEU A 77 12.38 15.66 3.36
C LEU A 77 12.19 14.35 2.59
N GLN A 78 11.37 14.35 1.53
CA GLN A 78 11.19 13.17 0.67
C GLN A 78 12.50 12.76 0.00
N LEU A 79 13.19 13.71 -0.65
CA LEU A 79 14.46 13.47 -1.32
C LEU A 79 15.56 13.05 -0.35
N GLY A 80 15.67 13.73 0.79
CA GLY A 80 16.66 13.44 1.82
C GLY A 80 16.47 12.04 2.39
N PHE A 81 15.23 11.66 2.70
CA PHE A 81 14.89 10.31 3.17
C PHE A 81 15.15 9.25 2.09
N ALA A 82 14.72 9.49 0.85
CA ALA A 82 14.94 8.55 -0.25
C ALA A 82 16.44 8.37 -0.56
N VAL A 83 17.23 9.44 -0.59
CA VAL A 83 18.70 9.37 -0.75
C VAL A 83 19.33 8.64 0.44
N PHE A 84 18.91 8.94 1.66
CA PHE A 84 19.41 8.25 2.85
C PHE A 84 19.22 6.73 2.70
N ILE A 85 18.00 6.29 2.40
CA ILE A 85 17.66 4.86 2.34
C ILE A 85 18.26 4.15 1.13
N LEU A 86 18.18 4.77 -0.06
CA LEU A 86 18.55 4.12 -1.32
C LEU A 86 20.01 4.27 -1.71
N LYS A 87 20.71 5.31 -1.22
CA LYS A 87 22.08 5.63 -1.67
C LYS A 87 23.14 5.57 -0.58
N THR A 88 22.76 5.47 0.71
CA THR A 88 23.75 5.36 1.80
C THR A 88 23.85 3.93 2.34
N PRO A 89 25.04 3.44 2.72
CA PRO A 89 25.19 2.11 3.32
C PRO A 89 24.39 1.93 4.61
N LEU A 90 24.31 2.98 5.43
CA LEU A 90 23.54 2.97 6.67
C LEU A 90 22.04 2.86 6.40
N GLY A 91 21.52 3.67 5.48
CA GLY A 91 20.11 3.62 5.11
C GLY A 91 19.73 2.32 4.42
N ALA A 92 20.59 1.77 3.55
CA ALA A 92 20.38 0.46 2.94
C ALA A 92 20.41 -0.68 3.99
N GLY A 93 21.20 -0.53 5.06
CA GLY A 93 21.18 -1.44 6.20
C GLY A 93 19.88 -1.36 7.00
N LEU A 94 19.41 -0.13 7.30
CA LEU A 94 18.12 0.10 7.96
C LEU A 94 16.95 -0.41 7.11
N PHE A 95 17.00 -0.19 5.79
CA PHE A 95 15.99 -0.62 4.83
C PHE A 95 15.81 -2.13 4.84
N ARG A 96 16.92 -2.87 4.70
CA ARG A 96 16.93 -4.34 4.75
C ARG A 96 16.42 -4.84 6.09
N TRP A 97 16.89 -4.24 7.20
CA TRP A 97 16.39 -4.59 8.53
C TRP A 97 14.87 -4.39 8.67
N LEU A 98 14.32 -3.26 8.18
CA LEU A 98 12.88 -3.01 8.19
C LEU A 98 12.12 -4.03 7.32
N ASN A 99 12.66 -4.37 6.15
CA ASN A 99 12.10 -5.38 5.26
C ASN A 99 12.03 -6.74 5.97
N ASP A 100 13.15 -7.19 6.53
CA ASP A 100 13.27 -8.47 7.22
C ASP A 100 12.34 -8.56 8.44
N VAL A 101 12.18 -7.47 9.20
CA VAL A 101 11.24 -7.41 10.32
C VAL A 101 9.81 -7.62 9.84
N VAL A 102 9.36 -6.94 8.78
CA VAL A 102 7.99 -7.13 8.28
C VAL A 102 7.78 -8.52 7.70
N VAL A 103 8.75 -9.06 6.96
CA VAL A 103 8.68 -10.43 6.43
C VAL A 103 8.62 -11.45 7.58
N ALA A 104 9.39 -11.26 8.65
CA ALA A 104 9.31 -12.11 9.84
C ALA A 104 7.94 -12.03 10.52
N LEU A 105 7.36 -10.83 10.65
CA LEU A 105 6.01 -10.63 11.20
C LEU A 105 4.93 -11.32 10.36
N LEU A 106 5.08 -11.34 9.02
CA LEU A 106 4.21 -12.13 8.14
C LEU A 106 4.36 -13.62 8.40
N GLY A 107 5.58 -14.11 8.63
CA GLY A 107 5.83 -15.50 9.03
C GLY A 107 5.05 -15.91 10.27
N PHE A 108 5.01 -15.06 11.32
CA PHE A 108 4.18 -15.33 12.51
C PHE A 108 2.69 -15.35 12.22
N THR A 109 2.22 -14.54 11.26
CA THR A 109 0.82 -14.59 10.81
C THR A 109 0.51 -15.92 10.14
N VAL A 110 1.41 -16.41 9.28
CA VAL A 110 1.24 -17.69 8.58
C VAL A 110 1.07 -18.85 9.57
N GLU A 111 1.82 -18.86 10.68
CA GLU A 111 1.63 -19.86 11.74
C GLU A 111 0.23 -19.80 12.36
N GLY A 112 -0.26 -18.60 12.69
CA GLY A 112 -1.62 -18.40 13.20
C GLY A 112 -2.71 -18.79 12.21
N ALA A 113 -2.52 -18.47 10.93
CA ALA A 113 -3.45 -18.84 9.86
C ALA A 113 -3.44 -20.35 9.60
N ARG A 114 -2.26 -20.98 9.63
CA ARG A 114 -2.10 -22.43 9.44
C ARG A 114 -2.78 -23.22 10.55
N PHE A 115 -2.74 -22.72 11.78
CA PHE A 115 -3.50 -23.32 12.88
C PHE A 115 -5.01 -23.34 12.63
N ILE A 116 -5.57 -22.29 12.01
CA ILE A 116 -7.03 -22.17 11.77
C ILE A 116 -7.45 -22.88 10.47
N PHE A 117 -6.66 -22.73 9.41
CA PHE A 117 -7.04 -23.09 8.04
C PHE A 117 -6.22 -24.24 7.43
N GLY A 118 -5.22 -24.76 8.15
CA GLY A 118 -4.34 -25.83 7.66
C GLY A 118 -3.52 -25.39 6.44
N ASP A 119 -3.34 -26.28 5.48
CA ASP A 119 -2.49 -26.02 4.31
C ASP A 119 -3.14 -25.09 3.26
N LEU A 120 -4.41 -24.71 3.43
CA LEU A 120 -5.09 -23.73 2.55
C LEU A 120 -4.42 -22.35 2.54
N VAL A 121 -3.51 -22.10 3.49
CA VAL A 121 -2.68 -20.90 3.55
C VAL A 121 -1.61 -20.85 2.46
N PHE A 122 -1.35 -21.94 1.74
CA PHE A 122 -0.36 -22.01 0.66
C PHE A 122 -1.04 -22.00 -0.72
N ASN A 123 -0.32 -21.52 -1.74
CA ASN A 123 -0.82 -21.49 -3.12
C ASN A 123 -1.08 -22.90 -3.68
N THR A 124 -0.23 -23.85 -3.30
CA THR A 124 -0.34 -25.25 -3.68
C THR A 124 -0.47 -26.09 -2.43
N VAL A 125 -1.51 -26.91 -2.37
CA VAL A 125 -1.74 -27.84 -1.27
C VAL A 125 -1.37 -29.26 -1.70
N PRO A 126 -0.77 -30.07 -0.82
CA PRO A 126 -0.58 -31.49 -1.09
C PRO A 126 -1.92 -32.15 -1.39
N VAL A 127 -1.96 -33.01 -2.40
CA VAL A 127 -3.08 -33.93 -2.60
C VAL A 127 -2.65 -35.35 -2.24
N GLY A 128 -3.60 -36.16 -1.83
CA GLY A 128 -3.35 -37.51 -1.35
C GLY A 128 -4.58 -38.39 -1.52
N VAL A 129 -4.41 -39.66 -1.19
CA VAL A 129 -5.49 -40.66 -1.22
C VAL A 129 -5.99 -40.86 0.20
N GLY A 130 -7.30 -40.73 0.41
CA GLY A 130 -7.95 -40.88 1.71
C GLY A 130 -9.47 -40.85 1.59
N GLU A 131 -10.19 -41.29 2.61
CA GLU A 131 -11.65 -41.13 2.64
C GLU A 131 -12.01 -39.63 2.72
N PRO A 132 -13.00 -39.15 1.93
CA PRO A 132 -13.44 -37.76 1.98
C PRO A 132 -13.81 -37.33 3.41
N GLY A 133 -13.13 -36.30 3.93
CA GLY A 133 -13.39 -35.75 5.27
C GLY A 133 -12.60 -36.37 6.42
N MET A 134 -11.72 -37.35 6.16
CA MET A 134 -10.80 -37.92 7.15
C MET A 134 -9.38 -37.38 6.98
N MET A 135 -8.76 -36.98 8.09
CA MET A 135 -7.35 -36.58 8.17
C MET A 135 -6.59 -37.57 9.07
N PRO A 136 -5.32 -37.91 8.77
CA PRO A 136 -4.51 -37.39 7.66
C PRO A 136 -4.75 -38.16 6.34
N ILE A 137 -4.62 -37.46 5.22
CA ILE A 137 -4.52 -38.08 3.89
C ILE A 137 -3.13 -38.70 3.72
N GLN A 138 -3.01 -39.78 2.95
CA GLN A 138 -1.70 -40.27 2.52
C GLN A 138 -1.26 -39.43 1.32
N GLU A 139 -0.32 -38.51 1.56
CA GLU A 139 0.19 -37.59 0.53
C GLU A 139 0.74 -38.35 -0.67
N THR A 140 0.29 -37.98 -1.87
CA THR A 140 0.93 -38.40 -3.12
C THR A 140 2.01 -37.38 -3.44
N THR A 141 3.27 -37.77 -3.30
CA THR A 141 4.45 -36.89 -3.42
C THR A 141 4.64 -36.22 -4.79
N GLU A 142 3.82 -36.55 -5.79
CA GLU A 142 3.95 -36.07 -7.17
C GLU A 142 2.88 -35.07 -7.59
N LEU A 143 1.83 -34.85 -6.80
CA LEU A 143 0.70 -34.03 -7.18
C LEU A 143 0.39 -32.98 -6.10
N VAL A 144 0.08 -31.77 -6.56
CA VAL A 144 -0.41 -30.66 -5.74
C VAL A 144 -1.63 -30.02 -6.39
N ALA A 145 -2.53 -29.47 -5.59
CA ALA A 145 -3.67 -28.69 -6.08
C ALA A 145 -3.42 -27.19 -5.88
N ASN A 146 -3.60 -26.40 -6.94
CA ASN A 146 -3.73 -24.96 -6.82
C ASN A 146 -5.19 -24.61 -6.52
N THR A 147 -5.47 -24.17 -5.30
CA THR A 147 -6.85 -23.96 -4.82
C THR A 147 -7.37 -22.55 -5.06
N GLY A 148 -6.51 -21.60 -5.43
CA GLY A 148 -6.85 -20.17 -5.46
C GLY A 148 -7.18 -19.59 -4.07
N ALA A 149 -6.98 -20.36 -2.99
CA ALA A 149 -7.45 -20.02 -1.65
C ALA A 149 -6.47 -19.12 -0.87
N PHE A 150 -5.25 -18.98 -1.38
CA PHE A 150 -4.16 -18.21 -0.79
C PHE A 150 -4.58 -16.79 -0.38
N PHE A 151 -5.34 -16.08 -1.22
CA PHE A 151 -5.76 -14.72 -0.87
C PHE A 151 -6.63 -14.69 0.39
N ALA A 152 -7.64 -15.56 0.46
CA ALA A 152 -8.59 -15.58 1.57
C ALA A 152 -7.98 -16.09 2.89
N PHE A 153 -7.06 -17.06 2.81
CA PHE A 153 -6.53 -17.74 3.99
C PHE A 153 -5.10 -17.35 4.37
N ASN A 154 -4.35 -16.66 3.51
CA ASN A 154 -3.02 -16.13 3.82
C ASN A 154 -3.06 -14.61 3.95
N VAL A 155 -3.59 -13.91 2.94
CA VAL A 155 -3.52 -12.45 2.85
C VAL A 155 -4.55 -11.74 3.76
N LEU A 156 -5.79 -12.21 3.85
CA LEU A 156 -6.77 -11.57 4.74
C LEU A 156 -6.42 -11.72 6.24
N PRO A 157 -5.91 -12.86 6.74
CA PRO A 157 -5.47 -12.97 8.12
C PRO A 157 -4.33 -12.03 8.54
N THR A 158 -3.46 -11.58 7.61
CA THR A 158 -2.42 -10.59 7.96
C THR A 158 -3.03 -9.27 8.41
N ILE A 159 -4.18 -8.87 7.86
CA ILE A 159 -4.91 -7.67 8.28
C ILE A 159 -5.34 -7.79 9.74
N ILE A 160 -5.80 -8.98 10.16
CA ILE A 160 -6.26 -9.26 11.53
C ILE A 160 -5.08 -9.17 12.50
N PHE A 161 -3.99 -9.87 12.19
CA PHE A 161 -2.79 -9.89 13.02
C PHE A 161 -2.16 -8.50 13.16
N PHE A 162 -1.95 -7.79 12.05
CA PHE A 162 -1.34 -6.47 12.10
C PHE A 162 -2.26 -5.43 12.76
N SER A 163 -3.58 -5.52 12.61
CA SER A 163 -4.50 -4.64 13.35
C SER A 163 -4.40 -4.87 14.86
N SER A 164 -4.32 -6.14 15.29
CA SER A 164 -4.07 -6.52 16.69
C SER A 164 -2.73 -5.98 17.21
N LEU A 165 -1.66 -6.18 16.45
CA LEU A 165 -0.32 -5.69 16.78
C LEU A 165 -0.28 -4.16 16.87
N MET A 166 -0.86 -3.45 15.91
CA MET A 166 -0.88 -1.99 15.92
C MET A 166 -1.65 -1.46 17.12
N SER A 167 -2.82 -2.00 17.43
CA SER A 167 -3.59 -1.62 18.63
C SER A 167 -2.80 -1.85 19.92
N LEU A 168 -2.06 -2.95 20.02
CA LEU A 168 -1.16 -3.21 21.12
C LEU A 168 -0.02 -2.18 21.20
N LEU A 169 0.67 -1.88 20.09
CA LEU A 169 1.76 -0.90 20.05
C LEU A 169 1.29 0.52 20.40
N TYR A 170 0.06 0.89 20.03
CA TYR A 170 -0.60 2.12 20.47
C TYR A 170 -0.93 2.08 21.96
N HIS A 171 -1.45 0.97 22.49
CA HIS A 171 -1.71 0.87 23.94
C HIS A 171 -0.42 1.02 24.77
N LEU A 172 0.68 0.44 24.29
CA LEU A 172 1.99 0.48 24.94
C LEU A 172 2.72 1.83 24.84
N GLY A 173 2.26 2.76 23.99
CA GLY A 173 2.91 4.07 23.84
C GLY A 173 4.01 4.13 22.76
N ILE A 174 4.31 3.02 22.09
CA ILE A 174 5.42 2.92 21.12
C ILE A 174 5.10 3.76 19.87
N MET A 175 3.89 3.60 19.34
CA MET A 175 3.47 4.34 18.14
C MET A 175 3.43 5.85 18.39
N GLN A 176 3.08 6.27 19.61
CA GLN A 176 3.04 7.68 19.98
C GLN A 176 4.43 8.30 19.93
N ILE A 177 5.47 7.59 20.36
CA ILE A 177 6.86 8.06 20.30
C ILE A 177 7.27 8.25 18.83
N LEU A 178 7.01 7.24 17.99
CA LEU A 178 7.34 7.29 16.56
C LEU A 178 6.60 8.42 15.84
N VAL A 179 5.28 8.48 15.99
CA VAL A 179 4.42 9.50 15.36
C VAL A 179 4.81 10.91 15.83
N LYS A 180 5.04 11.13 17.13
CA LYS A 180 5.49 12.44 17.64
C LYS A 180 6.86 12.82 17.11
N GLY A 181 7.79 11.86 16.98
CA GLY A 181 9.11 12.10 16.40
C GLY A 181 9.04 12.61 14.96
N VAL A 182 8.30 11.89 14.10
CA VAL A 182 8.11 12.30 12.69
C VAL A 182 7.36 13.63 12.61
N ALA A 183 6.28 13.79 13.38
CA ALA A 183 5.50 15.03 13.41
C ALA A 183 6.35 16.23 13.84
N TRP A 184 7.23 16.06 14.82
CA TRP A 184 8.14 17.10 15.27
C TRP A 184 9.10 17.56 14.17
N VAL A 185 9.71 16.61 13.45
CA VAL A 185 10.61 16.93 12.31
C VAL A 185 9.84 17.71 11.24
N MET A 186 8.66 17.22 10.84
CA MET A 186 7.84 17.85 9.81
C MET A 186 7.36 19.24 10.24
N GLN A 187 6.83 19.40 11.45
CA GLN A 187 6.30 20.69 11.91
C GLN A 187 7.42 21.72 11.99
N ARG A 188 8.59 21.34 12.54
CA ARG A 188 9.72 22.25 12.73
C ARG A 188 10.28 22.76 11.41
N THR A 189 10.31 21.91 10.39
CA THR A 189 10.83 22.22 9.05
C THR A 189 9.79 22.93 8.20
N MET A 190 8.65 22.28 7.96
CA MET A 190 7.60 22.73 7.03
C MET A 190 6.77 23.89 7.57
N GLY A 191 6.62 24.04 8.89
CA GLY A 191 5.87 25.13 9.53
C GLY A 191 4.36 25.01 9.41
N THR A 192 3.85 23.79 9.18
CA THR A 192 2.42 23.43 9.20
C THR A 192 1.86 23.41 10.62
N SER A 193 0.53 23.42 10.77
CA SER A 193 -0.10 23.38 12.09
C SER A 193 0.18 22.05 12.80
N GLY A 194 0.13 22.04 14.14
CA GLY A 194 0.39 20.81 14.90
C GLY A 194 -0.60 19.70 14.59
N ALA A 195 -1.88 20.02 14.41
CA ALA A 195 -2.93 19.03 14.17
C ALA A 195 -2.80 18.38 12.78
N GLU A 196 -2.64 19.15 11.71
CA GLU A 196 -2.47 18.56 10.37
C GLU A 196 -1.16 17.76 10.26
N THR A 197 -0.10 18.22 10.94
CA THR A 197 1.19 17.54 10.93
C THR A 197 1.15 16.23 11.71
N LEU A 198 0.50 16.22 12.87
CA LEU A 198 0.34 15.01 13.68
C LEU A 198 -0.53 13.97 12.96
N SER A 199 -1.59 14.43 12.28
CA SER A 199 -2.42 13.55 11.45
C SER A 199 -1.64 12.99 10.25
N ALA A 200 -0.87 13.82 9.53
CA ALA A 200 -0.01 13.36 8.43
C ALA A 200 1.06 12.36 8.90
N ALA A 201 1.66 12.58 10.07
CA ALA A 201 2.62 11.64 10.67
C ALA A 201 1.95 10.33 11.10
N GLY A 202 0.73 10.40 11.65
CA GLY A 202 -0.06 9.23 12.04
C GLY A 202 -0.41 8.35 10.85
N ASN A 203 -0.77 8.96 9.73
CA ASN A 203 -1.12 8.29 8.47
C ASN A 203 -0.01 7.40 7.89
N ILE A 204 1.25 7.56 8.33
CA ILE A 204 2.35 6.63 7.97
C ILE A 204 2.06 5.20 8.47
N PHE A 205 1.36 5.08 9.59
CA PHE A 205 1.20 3.82 10.32
C PHE A 205 -0.25 3.36 10.44
N VAL A 206 -1.19 4.29 10.53
CA VAL A 206 -2.63 4.00 10.63
C VAL A 206 -3.39 4.57 9.45
N GLY A 207 -4.63 4.12 9.26
CA GLY A 207 -5.42 4.48 8.10
C GLY A 207 -6.05 5.86 8.18
N GLN A 208 -6.73 6.19 7.08
CA GLN A 208 -7.39 7.47 6.83
C GLN A 208 -8.51 7.83 7.83
N THR A 209 -9.02 6.85 8.58
CA THR A 209 -10.06 7.04 9.60
C THR A 209 -9.50 7.11 11.01
N GLU A 210 -8.34 6.50 11.26
CA GLU A 210 -7.71 6.43 12.58
C GLU A 210 -6.76 7.61 12.82
N ALA A 211 -6.00 8.03 11.80
CA ALA A 211 -5.06 9.15 11.95
C ALA A 211 -5.74 10.45 12.42
N PRO A 212 -6.96 10.81 11.93
CA PRO A 212 -7.69 11.98 12.43
C PRO A 212 -8.11 11.87 13.90
N LEU A 213 -8.23 10.66 14.47
CA LEU A 213 -8.53 10.49 15.90
C LEU A 213 -7.41 11.02 16.79
N LEU A 214 -6.16 11.02 16.29
CA LEU A 214 -5.02 11.58 17.01
C LEU A 214 -5.15 13.08 17.27
N VAL A 215 -6.02 13.74 16.51
CA VAL A 215 -6.28 15.19 16.56
C VAL A 215 -7.75 15.51 16.74
N LYS A 216 -8.53 14.53 17.22
CA LYS A 216 -9.98 14.61 17.46
C LYS A 216 -10.44 15.93 18.10
N PRO A 217 -9.77 16.46 19.15
CA PRO A 217 -10.21 17.72 19.78
C PRO A 217 -10.21 18.94 18.84
N PHE A 218 -9.39 18.91 17.78
CA PHE A 218 -9.17 20.04 16.89
C PHE A 218 -9.95 19.94 15.58
N VAL A 219 -10.35 18.73 15.15
CA VAL A 219 -11.03 18.50 13.85
C VAL A 219 -12.22 19.43 13.64
N ARG A 220 -13.01 19.68 14.70
CA ARG A 220 -14.18 20.58 14.62
C ARG A 220 -13.80 22.01 14.23
N LYS A 221 -12.66 22.52 14.72
CA LYS A 221 -12.22 23.91 14.58
C LYS A 221 -11.15 24.13 13.50
N MET A 222 -10.71 23.06 12.82
CA MET A 222 -9.71 23.14 11.75
C MET A 222 -10.13 24.09 10.63
N THR A 223 -9.19 24.82 10.05
CA THR A 223 -9.43 25.56 8.81
C THR A 223 -9.73 24.60 7.66
N ASN A 224 -10.22 25.10 6.53
CA ASN A 224 -10.42 24.26 5.34
C ASN A 224 -9.10 23.74 4.75
N SER A 225 -7.99 24.47 4.96
CA SER A 225 -6.66 24.02 4.54
C SER A 225 -6.15 22.89 5.44
N GLU A 226 -6.37 22.98 6.75
CA GLU A 226 -6.05 21.88 7.69
C GLU A 226 -6.88 20.63 7.40
N LEU A 227 -8.20 20.77 7.16
CA LEU A 227 -9.04 19.64 6.76
C LEU A 227 -8.58 19.03 5.44
N MET A 228 -8.24 19.85 4.45
CA MET A 228 -7.69 19.37 3.18
C MET A 228 -6.41 18.55 3.42
N ALA A 229 -5.51 19.01 4.30
CA ALA A 229 -4.27 18.30 4.62
C ALA A 229 -4.53 16.97 5.34
N VAL A 230 -5.44 16.93 6.31
CA VAL A 230 -5.85 15.70 7.00
C VAL A 230 -6.42 14.67 6.02
N MET A 231 -7.35 15.09 5.16
CA MET A 231 -7.95 14.21 4.16
C MET A 231 -6.94 13.71 3.13
N THR A 232 -6.11 14.62 2.60
CA THR A 232 -5.05 14.30 1.63
C THR A 232 -4.04 13.33 2.22
N GLY A 233 -3.64 13.51 3.49
CA GLY A 233 -2.77 12.59 4.21
C GLY A 233 -3.34 11.18 4.25
N GLY A 234 -4.63 11.03 4.55
CA GLY A 234 -5.30 9.72 4.55
C GLY A 234 -5.36 9.07 3.17
N PHE A 235 -5.52 9.84 2.10
CA PHE A 235 -5.52 9.32 0.73
C PHE A 235 -4.12 8.98 0.20
N ALA A 236 -3.09 9.67 0.68
CA ALA A 236 -1.71 9.53 0.19
C ALA A 236 -0.96 8.34 0.79
N THR A 237 -1.46 7.75 1.87
CA THR A 237 -0.80 6.67 2.60
C THR A 237 -1.68 5.41 2.68
N VAL A 238 -1.08 4.35 3.21
CA VAL A 238 -1.76 3.08 3.51
C VAL A 238 -1.60 2.75 4.99
N ALA A 239 -2.60 2.08 5.57
CA ALA A 239 -2.55 1.60 6.95
C ALA A 239 -1.57 0.42 7.08
N GLY A 240 -0.89 0.28 8.23
CA GLY A 240 0.06 -0.81 8.46
C GLY A 240 -0.53 -2.21 8.27
N GLY A 241 -1.78 -2.44 8.65
CA GLY A 241 -2.46 -3.73 8.45
C GLY A 241 -2.72 -4.08 6.98
N VAL A 242 -3.02 -3.07 6.17
CA VAL A 242 -3.24 -3.22 4.73
C VAL A 242 -1.90 -3.32 3.97
N LEU A 243 -0.89 -2.57 4.41
CA LEU A 243 0.49 -2.68 3.90
C LEU A 243 1.00 -4.12 4.00
N ALA A 244 0.79 -4.78 5.14
CA ALA A 244 1.19 -6.17 5.33
C ALA A 244 0.53 -7.12 4.32
N ALA A 245 -0.74 -6.88 3.97
CA ALA A 245 -1.43 -7.64 2.94
C ALA A 245 -0.76 -7.47 1.57
N PHE A 246 -0.36 -6.26 1.19
CA PHE A 246 0.36 -6.02 -0.07
C PHE A 246 1.74 -6.67 -0.10
N VAL A 247 2.46 -6.65 1.03
CA VAL A 247 3.72 -7.41 1.16
C VAL A 247 3.45 -8.90 0.94
N GLY A 248 2.44 -9.47 1.59
CA GLY A 248 2.07 -10.89 1.41
C GLY A 248 1.72 -11.25 -0.03
N MET A 249 1.12 -10.34 -0.79
CA MET A 249 0.80 -10.55 -2.22
C MET A 249 2.01 -10.51 -3.16
N LEU A 250 3.08 -9.80 -2.77
CA LEU A 250 4.18 -9.47 -3.68
C LEU A 250 5.54 -10.03 -3.26
N VAL A 251 5.75 -10.40 -2.00
CA VAL A 251 7.06 -10.81 -1.47
C VAL A 251 7.66 -12.02 -2.20
N ALA A 252 6.82 -12.88 -2.77
CA ALA A 252 7.26 -14.02 -3.58
C ALA A 252 7.90 -13.60 -4.92
N TYR A 253 7.55 -12.43 -5.44
CA TYR A 253 8.03 -11.91 -6.73
C TYR A 253 8.97 -10.71 -6.58
N PHE A 254 8.83 -9.98 -5.47
CA PHE A 254 9.59 -8.79 -5.14
C PHE A 254 9.99 -8.82 -3.64
N PRO A 255 11.13 -9.46 -3.30
CA PRO A 255 11.52 -9.72 -1.91
C PRO A 255 11.69 -8.47 -1.02
N ASP A 256 12.08 -7.34 -1.62
CA ASP A 256 12.32 -6.07 -0.92
C ASP A 256 11.07 -5.18 -0.81
N ILE A 257 9.89 -5.68 -1.19
CA ILE A 257 8.64 -4.92 -1.27
C ILE A 257 8.26 -4.25 0.05
N ALA A 258 8.52 -4.88 1.20
CA ALA A 258 8.14 -4.32 2.49
C ALA A 258 8.93 -3.05 2.80
N GLY A 259 10.24 -3.06 2.54
CA GLY A 259 11.07 -1.86 2.63
C GLY A 259 10.54 -0.75 1.73
N HIS A 260 10.19 -1.06 0.48
CA HIS A 260 9.67 -0.08 -0.48
C HIS A 260 8.32 0.52 -0.06
N LEU A 261 7.40 -0.28 0.46
CA LEU A 261 6.10 0.19 0.95
C LEU A 261 6.24 1.05 2.22
N ILE A 262 7.14 0.69 3.15
CA ILE A 262 7.43 1.53 4.31
C ILE A 262 8.03 2.87 3.88
N ALA A 263 8.98 2.84 2.94
CA ALA A 263 9.60 4.04 2.43
C ALA A 263 8.56 4.94 1.73
N ALA A 264 7.68 4.36 0.91
CA ALA A 264 6.57 5.07 0.29
C ALA A 264 5.66 5.72 1.35
N SER A 265 5.24 4.99 2.38
CA SER A 265 4.38 5.54 3.46
C SER A 265 5.04 6.72 4.19
N VAL A 266 6.33 6.63 4.53
CA VAL A 266 7.06 7.72 5.20
C VAL A 266 7.22 8.94 4.29
N MET A 267 7.54 8.73 3.01
CA MET A 267 7.67 9.81 2.03
C MET A 267 6.31 10.47 1.71
N SER A 268 5.22 9.70 1.75
CA SER A 268 3.88 10.21 1.43
C SER A 268 3.37 11.23 2.46
N ALA A 269 3.83 11.19 3.72
CA ALA A 269 3.41 12.18 4.73
C ALA A 269 3.81 13.63 4.37
N PRO A 270 5.10 13.96 4.12
CA PRO A 270 5.46 15.29 3.62
C PRO A 270 4.92 15.56 2.21
N ALA A 271 4.82 14.55 1.33
CA ALA A 271 4.23 14.72 -0.01
C ALA A 271 2.77 15.19 0.05
N ALA A 272 1.98 14.59 0.95
CA ALA A 272 0.59 14.93 1.17
C ALA A 272 0.45 16.38 1.64
N LEU A 273 1.29 16.83 2.57
CA LEU A 273 1.30 18.22 3.03
C LEU A 273 1.67 19.19 1.90
N VAL A 274 2.65 18.84 1.05
CA VAL A 274 3.02 19.66 -0.12
C VAL A 274 1.83 19.83 -1.06
N ILE A 275 1.22 18.72 -1.51
CA ILE A 275 0.14 18.78 -2.48
C ILE A 275 -1.12 19.43 -1.88
N ALA A 276 -1.48 19.07 -0.64
CA ALA A 276 -2.63 19.66 0.04
C ALA A 276 -2.50 21.18 0.16
N LYS A 277 -1.33 21.67 0.59
CA LYS A 277 -1.09 23.11 0.78
C LYS A 277 -0.89 23.87 -0.53
N ILE A 278 -0.51 23.21 -1.63
CA ILE A 278 -0.56 23.82 -2.96
C ILE A 278 -2.03 23.95 -3.42
N MET A 279 -2.82 22.89 -3.27
CA MET A 279 -4.19 22.83 -3.79
C MET A 279 -5.20 23.64 -2.96
N VAL A 280 -5.04 23.68 -1.64
CA VAL A 280 -5.83 24.52 -0.73
C VAL A 280 -4.87 25.20 0.27
N PRO A 281 -4.28 26.34 -0.10
CA PRO A 281 -3.37 27.07 0.78
C PRO A 281 -4.06 27.60 2.04
N GLU A 282 -3.28 27.81 3.09
CA GLU A 282 -3.78 28.35 4.37
C GLU A 282 -4.14 29.84 4.20
N THR A 283 -5.39 30.19 4.52
CA THR A 283 -5.90 31.57 4.47
C THR A 283 -6.32 32.10 5.83
N GLU A 284 -6.42 31.22 6.82
CA GLU A 284 -6.88 31.50 8.17
C GLU A 284 -5.74 31.24 9.17
N THR A 285 -5.97 31.50 10.46
CA THR A 285 -4.98 31.21 11.51
C THR A 285 -5.35 29.92 12.24
N PRO A 286 -4.56 28.85 12.12
CA PRO A 286 -4.81 27.59 12.84
C PRO A 286 -4.74 27.73 14.36
N GLU A 287 -5.62 27.04 15.09
CA GLU A 287 -5.59 26.99 16.56
C GLU A 287 -4.31 26.32 17.09
N THR A 288 -3.75 25.37 16.32
CA THR A 288 -2.55 24.60 16.70
C THR A 288 -1.28 25.07 16.01
N ALA A 289 -1.22 26.33 15.55
CA ALA A 289 -0.09 26.86 14.78
C ALA A 289 1.29 26.68 15.46
N THR A 290 1.34 26.62 16.80
CA THR A 290 2.59 26.52 17.58
C THR A 290 2.66 25.32 18.54
N GLN A 291 1.63 24.46 18.58
CA GLN A 291 1.53 23.39 19.57
C GLN A 291 1.43 22.01 18.91
N LEU A 292 2.33 21.09 19.27
CA LEU A 292 2.27 19.65 18.93
C LEU A 292 1.56 18.81 20.01
N GLY A 293 1.12 19.44 21.10
CA GLY A 293 0.70 18.74 22.32
C GLY A 293 -0.73 18.23 22.25
N VAL A 294 -0.89 16.97 21.84
CA VAL A 294 -2.12 16.20 22.11
C VAL A 294 -1.78 15.03 23.00
N GLU A 295 -2.45 14.93 24.15
CA GLU A 295 -2.46 13.71 24.95
C GLU A 295 -3.44 12.75 24.30
N LEU A 296 -2.93 11.60 23.87
CA LEU A 296 -3.75 10.55 23.27
C LEU A 296 -4.40 9.78 24.41
N GLU A 297 -5.73 9.81 24.46
CA GLU A 297 -6.49 9.00 25.40
C GLU A 297 -6.19 7.51 25.16
N LYS A 298 -5.91 6.78 26.24
CA LYS A 298 -5.77 5.32 26.18
C LYS A 298 -7.16 4.73 25.96
N ARG A 299 -7.36 4.11 24.79
CA ARG A 299 -8.64 3.49 24.40
C ARG A 299 -8.94 2.20 25.16
N TYR A 300 -7.90 1.44 25.53
CA TYR A 300 -8.02 0.13 26.16
C TYR A 300 -7.45 0.16 27.58
N VAL A 301 -7.99 -0.68 28.47
CA VAL A 301 -7.58 -0.81 29.87
C VAL A 301 -6.26 -1.54 30.00
N ASN A 302 -6.02 -2.57 29.19
CA ASN A 302 -4.80 -3.38 29.22
C ASN A 302 -4.39 -3.90 27.82
N SER A 303 -3.19 -4.47 27.75
CA SER A 303 -2.60 -4.99 26.51
C SER A 303 -3.41 -6.12 25.85
N ILE A 304 -4.06 -6.98 26.64
CA ILE A 304 -4.86 -8.09 26.11
C ILE A 304 -6.12 -7.54 25.44
N GLU A 305 -6.78 -6.58 26.09
CA GLU A 305 -7.93 -5.88 25.52
C GLU A 305 -7.56 -5.09 24.26
N ALA A 306 -6.38 -4.46 24.23
CA ALA A 306 -5.88 -3.78 23.04
C ALA A 306 -5.66 -4.74 21.87
N ALA A 307 -5.03 -5.88 22.13
CA ALA A 307 -4.79 -6.90 21.11
C ALA A 307 -6.10 -7.54 20.60
N SER A 308 -7.02 -7.89 21.51
CA SER A 308 -8.31 -8.49 21.12
C SER A 308 -9.21 -7.50 20.40
N GLY A 309 -9.25 -6.24 20.84
CA GLY A 309 -9.96 -5.15 20.18
C GLY A 309 -9.43 -4.90 18.77
N GLY A 310 -8.10 -4.82 18.61
CA GLY A 310 -7.47 -4.69 17.29
C GLY A 310 -7.72 -5.89 16.38
N ALA A 311 -7.77 -7.11 16.91
CA ALA A 311 -8.13 -8.30 16.13
C ALA A 311 -9.58 -8.25 15.64
N ALA A 312 -10.52 -7.80 16.46
CA ALA A 312 -11.92 -7.65 16.06
C ALA A 312 -12.10 -6.60 14.97
N GLU A 313 -11.43 -5.44 15.10
CA GLU A 313 -11.41 -4.39 14.08
C GLU A 313 -10.77 -4.90 12.78
N GLY A 314 -9.65 -5.61 12.90
CA GLY A 314 -8.97 -6.25 11.78
C GLY A 314 -9.81 -7.29 11.06
N LEU A 315 -10.60 -8.09 11.78
CA LEU A 315 -11.53 -9.06 11.18
C LEU A 315 -12.61 -8.36 10.37
N GLN A 316 -13.22 -7.29 10.91
CA GLN A 316 -14.21 -6.52 10.17
C GLN A 316 -13.59 -5.90 8.91
N LEU A 317 -12.37 -5.35 9.02
CA LEU A 317 -11.64 -4.82 7.87
C LEU A 317 -11.35 -5.92 6.82
N ALA A 318 -10.88 -7.10 7.24
CA ALA A 318 -10.59 -8.22 6.36
C ALA A 318 -11.84 -8.71 5.61
N LEU A 319 -12.98 -8.82 6.29
CA LEU A 319 -14.26 -9.18 5.67
C LEU A 319 -14.73 -8.12 4.67
N ASN A 320 -14.61 -6.84 5.02
CA ASN A 320 -14.95 -5.75 4.12
C ASN A 320 -14.08 -5.78 2.87
N VAL A 321 -12.76 -5.99 3.01
CA VAL A 321 -11.82 -6.11 1.89
C VAL A 321 -12.18 -7.31 1.00
N GLY A 322 -12.40 -8.49 1.59
CA GLY A 322 -12.77 -9.69 0.82
C GLY A 322 -14.07 -9.53 0.04
N ALA A 323 -15.12 -9.01 0.69
CA ALA A 323 -16.41 -8.74 0.05
C ALA A 323 -16.31 -7.68 -1.05
N MET A 324 -15.58 -6.59 -0.78
CA MET A 324 -15.33 -5.52 -1.74
C MET A 324 -14.60 -6.04 -2.98
N LEU A 325 -13.52 -6.80 -2.80
CA LEU A 325 -12.75 -7.36 -3.91
C LEU A 325 -13.57 -8.29 -4.79
N LEU A 326 -14.33 -9.20 -4.19
CA LEU A 326 -15.23 -10.10 -4.92
C LEU A 326 -16.21 -9.29 -5.78
N ALA A 327 -16.87 -8.30 -5.19
CA ALA A 327 -17.85 -7.47 -5.90
C ALA A 327 -17.22 -6.67 -7.03
N PHE A 328 -16.12 -5.97 -6.78
CA PHE A 328 -15.50 -5.10 -7.79
C PHE A 328 -14.85 -5.87 -8.94
N ILE A 329 -14.19 -7.01 -8.68
CA ILE A 329 -13.64 -7.85 -9.75
C ILE A 329 -14.76 -8.34 -10.67
N ALA A 330 -15.89 -8.79 -10.11
CA ALA A 330 -17.05 -9.19 -10.90
C ALA A 330 -17.66 -8.03 -11.70
N LEU A 331 -17.75 -6.84 -11.10
CA LEU A 331 -18.23 -5.64 -11.79
C LEU A 331 -17.30 -5.20 -12.92
N ILE A 332 -15.99 -5.23 -12.73
CA ILE A 332 -15.00 -4.92 -13.76
C ILE A 332 -15.13 -5.91 -14.92
N ALA A 333 -15.21 -7.22 -14.64
CA ALA A 333 -15.41 -8.24 -15.67
C ALA A 333 -16.69 -7.99 -16.48
N MET A 334 -17.79 -7.63 -15.81
CA MET A 334 -19.05 -7.26 -16.47
C MET A 334 -18.92 -5.99 -17.33
N ILE A 335 -18.24 -4.95 -16.80
CA ILE A 335 -17.98 -3.70 -17.54
C ILE A 335 -17.12 -4.00 -18.78
N ASN A 336 -16.07 -4.80 -18.64
CA ASN A 336 -15.18 -5.19 -19.73
C ASN A 336 -15.91 -5.99 -20.81
N ALA A 337 -16.84 -6.87 -20.44
CA ALA A 337 -17.70 -7.54 -21.42
C ALA A 337 -18.54 -6.54 -22.22
N GLY A 338 -19.08 -5.50 -21.56
CA GLY A 338 -19.80 -4.42 -22.23
C GLY A 338 -18.91 -3.55 -23.12
N ILE A 339 -17.73 -3.16 -22.62
CA ILE A 339 -16.75 -2.35 -23.36
C ILE A 339 -16.27 -3.14 -24.58
N GLY A 340 -15.87 -4.40 -24.43
CA GLY A 340 -15.43 -5.25 -25.55
C GLY A 340 -16.53 -5.45 -26.59
N TRP A 341 -17.79 -5.63 -26.17
CA TRP A 341 -18.93 -5.70 -27.09
C TRP A 341 -19.08 -4.40 -27.91
N THR A 342 -19.05 -3.23 -27.26
CA THR A 342 -19.13 -1.94 -27.97
C THR A 342 -17.88 -1.64 -28.80
N GLY A 343 -16.70 -2.02 -28.32
CA GLY A 343 -15.42 -1.89 -29.00
C GLY A 343 -15.40 -2.72 -30.28
N GLY A 344 -15.95 -3.94 -30.26
CA GLY A 344 -16.11 -4.78 -31.44
C GLY A 344 -16.90 -4.10 -32.56
N LEU A 345 -17.87 -3.23 -32.24
CA LEU A 345 -18.64 -2.47 -33.23
C LEU A 345 -17.80 -1.42 -33.98
N VAL A 346 -16.70 -0.95 -33.37
CA VAL A 346 -15.78 0.05 -33.94
C VAL A 346 -14.42 -0.54 -34.32
N GLY A 347 -14.29 -1.87 -34.34
CA GLY A 347 -13.06 -2.58 -34.73
C GLY A 347 -12.02 -2.73 -33.61
N LEU A 348 -12.40 -2.54 -32.35
CA LEU A 348 -11.56 -2.69 -31.15
C LEU A 348 -12.14 -3.73 -30.17
N PRO A 349 -12.20 -5.02 -30.54
CA PRO A 349 -12.87 -6.05 -29.72
C PRO A 349 -12.19 -6.31 -28.36
N ASP A 350 -10.88 -6.03 -28.26
CA ASP A 350 -10.08 -6.25 -27.04
C ASP A 350 -10.08 -5.02 -26.10
N LEU A 351 -10.96 -4.04 -26.34
CA LEU A 351 -11.06 -2.85 -25.51
C LEU A 351 -11.59 -3.21 -24.12
N SER A 352 -10.89 -2.76 -23.09
CA SER A 352 -11.26 -2.94 -21.68
C SER A 352 -11.16 -1.62 -20.91
N LEU A 353 -11.73 -1.59 -19.70
CA LEU A 353 -11.61 -0.47 -18.77
C LEU A 353 -10.13 -0.19 -18.45
N GLU A 354 -9.37 -1.25 -18.17
CA GLU A 354 -7.93 -1.25 -17.94
C GLU A 354 -7.18 -0.64 -19.13
N GLY A 355 -7.53 -1.04 -20.37
CA GLY A 355 -6.91 -0.51 -21.58
C GLY A 355 -7.15 1.00 -21.75
N ILE A 356 -8.38 1.46 -21.50
CA ILE A 356 -8.73 2.89 -21.59
C ILE A 356 -7.96 3.70 -20.54
N LEU A 357 -7.95 3.23 -19.29
CA LEU A 357 -7.23 3.86 -18.19
C LEU A 357 -5.71 3.84 -18.42
N GLY A 358 -5.20 2.74 -18.93
CA GLY A 358 -3.80 2.53 -19.31
C GLY A 358 -3.31 3.57 -20.29
N TRP A 359 -4.00 3.73 -21.41
CA TRP A 359 -3.65 4.76 -22.39
C TRP A 359 -3.81 6.18 -21.86
N GLY A 360 -4.83 6.43 -21.02
CA GLY A 360 -5.06 7.75 -20.42
C GLY A 360 -3.96 8.18 -19.45
N LEU A 361 -3.41 7.25 -18.67
CA LEU A 361 -2.40 7.52 -17.63
C LEU A 361 -0.97 7.16 -18.04
N ALA A 362 -0.76 6.48 -19.17
CA ALA A 362 0.57 6.15 -19.70
C ALA A 362 1.51 7.37 -19.82
N PRO A 363 1.07 8.56 -20.29
CA PRO A 363 1.97 9.72 -20.35
C PRO A 363 2.48 10.14 -18.98
N LEU A 364 1.63 10.04 -17.94
CA LEU A 364 2.03 10.35 -16.57
C LEU A 364 2.98 9.29 -16.03
N ALA A 365 2.66 8.00 -16.20
CA ALA A 365 3.55 6.90 -15.79
C ALA A 365 4.94 7.01 -16.44
N TYR A 366 4.97 7.31 -17.75
CA TYR A 366 6.21 7.53 -18.48
C TYR A 366 7.01 8.71 -17.92
N LEU A 367 6.36 9.82 -17.57
CA LEU A 367 7.04 10.96 -16.95
C LEU A 367 7.50 10.70 -15.52
N MET A 368 6.86 9.77 -14.79
CA MET A 368 7.32 9.34 -13.46
C MET A 368 8.62 8.51 -13.53
N GLY A 369 8.95 7.96 -14.70
CA GLY A 369 10.20 7.24 -14.97
C GLY A 369 10.01 5.79 -15.45
N VAL A 370 8.78 5.33 -15.63
CA VAL A 370 8.42 4.00 -16.18
C VAL A 370 8.82 3.91 -17.66
N SER A 371 9.33 2.77 -18.14
CA SER A 371 9.64 2.61 -19.57
C SER A 371 8.39 2.85 -20.44
N TRP A 372 8.55 3.28 -21.69
CA TRP A 372 7.37 3.47 -22.56
C TRP A 372 6.64 2.14 -22.84
N ALA A 373 7.37 1.03 -22.86
CA ALA A 373 6.78 -0.31 -23.03
C ALA A 373 5.86 -0.67 -21.85
N ASP A 374 6.27 -0.33 -20.63
CA ASP A 374 5.51 -0.65 -19.41
C ASP A 374 4.45 0.42 -19.08
N ALA A 375 4.55 1.62 -19.66
CA ALA A 375 3.72 2.77 -19.31
C ALA A 375 2.20 2.51 -19.45
N PRO A 376 1.68 1.82 -20.49
CA PRO A 376 0.26 1.46 -20.55
C PRO A 376 -0.16 0.54 -19.41
N THR A 377 0.66 -0.45 -19.06
CA THR A 377 0.40 -1.40 -17.97
C THR A 377 0.41 -0.70 -16.62
N VAL A 378 1.43 0.12 -16.33
CA VAL A 378 1.47 0.90 -15.08
C VAL A 378 0.36 1.94 -15.03
N GLY A 379 0.04 2.58 -16.16
CA GLY A 379 -1.10 3.49 -16.28
C GLY A 379 -2.43 2.80 -15.95
N SER A 380 -2.60 1.54 -16.37
CA SER A 380 -3.79 0.75 -16.06
C SER A 380 -3.90 0.52 -14.55
N LEU A 381 -2.81 0.09 -13.92
CA LEU A 381 -2.76 -0.11 -12.45
C LEU A 381 -3.09 1.18 -11.69
N MET A 382 -2.53 2.33 -12.11
CA MET A 382 -2.84 3.64 -11.51
C MET A 382 -4.31 4.02 -11.67
N GLY A 383 -4.90 3.72 -12.82
CA GLY A 383 -6.31 4.00 -13.10
C GLY A 383 -7.23 3.10 -12.29
N LEU A 384 -6.95 1.80 -12.27
CA LEU A 384 -7.69 0.81 -11.49
C LEU A 384 -7.66 1.15 -10.00
N LYS A 385 -6.50 1.57 -9.49
CA LYS A 385 -6.36 2.09 -8.12
C LYS A 385 -7.29 3.27 -7.86
N THR A 386 -7.37 4.21 -8.79
CA THR A 386 -8.18 5.43 -8.64
C THR A 386 -9.68 5.16 -8.74
N VAL A 387 -10.10 4.35 -9.71
CA VAL A 387 -11.52 4.07 -9.99
C VAL A 387 -12.10 3.09 -8.99
N VAL A 388 -11.31 2.09 -8.58
CA VAL A 388 -11.75 0.97 -7.75
C VAL A 388 -11.11 1.05 -6.39
N ASN A 389 -9.86 0.58 -6.26
CA ASN A 389 -9.01 0.73 -5.08
C ASN A 389 -7.64 0.10 -5.35
N GLU A 390 -6.70 0.42 -4.47
CA GLU A 390 -5.33 -0.08 -4.47
C GLU A 390 -5.21 -1.60 -4.28
N PHE A 391 -6.15 -2.25 -3.58
CA PHE A 391 -6.13 -3.72 -3.43
C PHE A 391 -6.30 -4.44 -4.77
N VAL A 392 -7.25 -4.03 -5.60
CA VAL A 392 -7.43 -4.65 -6.94
C VAL A 392 -6.20 -4.37 -7.80
N ALA A 393 -5.63 -3.16 -7.72
CA ALA A 393 -4.42 -2.82 -8.46
C ALA A 393 -3.19 -3.65 -8.02
N TYR A 394 -2.99 -3.86 -6.72
CA TYR A 394 -1.91 -4.72 -6.22
C TYR A 394 -2.12 -6.19 -6.58
N LEU A 395 -3.36 -6.67 -6.57
CA LEU A 395 -3.69 -8.03 -7.02
C LEU A 395 -3.36 -8.21 -8.51
N GLN A 396 -3.72 -7.23 -9.36
CA GLN A 396 -3.37 -7.28 -10.77
C GLN A 396 -1.86 -7.19 -10.99
N LEU A 397 -1.14 -6.34 -10.24
CA LEU A 397 0.33 -6.29 -10.28
C LEU A 397 0.93 -7.66 -9.91
N SER A 398 0.44 -8.30 -8.84
CA SER A 398 0.88 -9.65 -8.45
C SER A 398 0.63 -10.69 -9.54
N ALA A 399 -0.54 -10.64 -10.21
CA ALA A 399 -0.86 -11.52 -11.33
C ALA A 399 0.05 -11.32 -12.56
N ILE A 400 0.37 -10.06 -12.88
CA ILE A 400 1.32 -9.71 -13.95
C ILE A 400 2.71 -10.28 -13.63
N LEU A 401 3.18 -10.13 -12.39
CA LEU A 401 4.49 -10.65 -11.95
C LEU A 401 4.54 -12.18 -11.90
N ALA A 402 3.41 -12.83 -11.62
CA ALA A 402 3.28 -14.29 -11.66
C ALA A 402 3.32 -14.87 -13.09
N GLY A 403 3.32 -14.03 -14.14
CA GLY A 403 3.26 -14.46 -15.54
C GLY A 403 1.88 -14.94 -15.99
N ALA A 404 0.82 -14.59 -15.25
CA ALA A 404 -0.54 -15.04 -15.52
C ALA A 404 -1.21 -14.34 -16.71
N GLU A 405 -0.64 -13.22 -17.21
CA GLU A 405 -1.18 -12.50 -18.37
C GLU A 405 -0.35 -12.73 -19.65
N GLY A 406 -0.76 -13.73 -20.44
CA GLY A 406 -0.88 -13.63 -21.90
C GLY A 406 0.25 -12.99 -22.72
N GLY A 407 1.51 -13.26 -22.41
CA GLY A 407 2.64 -12.90 -23.30
C GLY A 407 3.15 -11.47 -23.20
N ALA A 408 2.81 -10.72 -22.16
CA ALA A 408 3.53 -9.48 -21.85
C ALA A 408 4.97 -9.84 -21.44
N PRO A 409 6.03 -9.21 -22.00
CA PRO A 409 7.35 -9.27 -21.40
C PRO A 409 7.21 -8.76 -19.96
N GLY A 410 7.81 -9.46 -19.00
CA GLY A 410 7.74 -9.07 -17.59
C GLY A 410 8.12 -7.59 -17.44
N LEU A 411 7.40 -6.88 -16.56
CA LEU A 411 7.67 -5.47 -16.29
C LEU A 411 9.13 -5.28 -15.92
N GLU A 412 9.73 -4.18 -16.37
CA GLU A 412 11.10 -3.87 -15.97
C GLU A 412 11.16 -3.70 -14.44
N PRO A 413 12.26 -4.14 -13.80
CA PRO A 413 12.53 -3.91 -12.38
C PRO A 413 12.12 -2.51 -11.89
N ARG A 414 12.66 -1.49 -12.56
CA ARG A 414 12.36 -0.09 -12.29
C ARG A 414 10.86 0.24 -12.32
N SER A 415 10.14 -0.25 -13.34
CA SER A 415 8.71 0.00 -13.52
C SER A 415 7.88 -0.60 -12.38
N ILE A 416 8.27 -1.76 -11.87
CA ILE A 416 7.59 -2.42 -10.74
C ILE A 416 7.73 -1.59 -9.46
N ILE A 417 8.93 -1.05 -9.19
CA ILE A 417 9.16 -0.20 -8.01
C ILE A 417 8.35 1.10 -8.12
N ILE A 418 8.37 1.76 -9.29
CA ILE A 418 7.59 2.99 -9.51
C ILE A 418 6.09 2.70 -9.36
N ALA A 419 5.60 1.59 -9.92
CA ALA A 419 4.21 1.16 -9.76
C ALA A 419 3.86 0.94 -8.27
N THR A 420 4.71 0.24 -7.51
CA THR A 420 4.51 0.04 -6.07
C THR A 420 4.31 1.37 -5.34
N TYR A 421 5.16 2.37 -5.60
CA TYR A 421 5.02 3.67 -4.93
C TYR A 421 3.75 4.40 -5.38
N ALA A 422 3.40 4.34 -6.67
CA ALA A 422 2.23 5.01 -7.23
C ALA A 422 0.90 4.42 -6.70
N LEU A 423 0.89 3.12 -6.44
CA LEU A 423 -0.24 2.37 -5.90
C LEU A 423 -0.36 2.51 -4.37
N SER A 424 0.72 2.88 -3.68
CA SER A 424 0.72 3.08 -2.22
C SER A 424 -0.07 4.33 -1.82
N GLY A 425 -1.39 4.17 -1.64
CA GLY A 425 -2.27 5.17 -1.05
C GLY A 425 -3.74 4.86 -1.25
N PHE A 426 -4.60 5.25 -0.30
CA PHE A 426 -6.06 5.05 -0.35
C PHE A 426 -6.83 5.99 -1.31
N ALA A 427 -6.14 6.72 -2.18
CA ALA A 427 -6.75 7.67 -3.12
C ALA A 427 -7.63 6.98 -4.18
N ASN A 428 -8.91 6.78 -3.85
CA ASN A 428 -9.94 6.20 -4.71
C ASN A 428 -11.34 6.73 -4.34
N PHE A 429 -12.33 6.56 -5.24
CA PHE A 429 -13.67 7.11 -5.03
C PHE A 429 -14.39 6.54 -3.79
N ALA A 430 -14.19 5.26 -3.47
CA ALA A 430 -14.81 4.64 -2.30
C ALA A 430 -14.27 5.25 -1.00
N SER A 431 -12.98 5.55 -0.95
CA SER A 431 -12.32 6.19 0.19
C SER A 431 -12.86 7.59 0.51
N ILE A 432 -13.45 8.31 -0.46
CA ILE A 432 -14.14 9.58 -0.18
C ILE A 432 -15.28 9.35 0.82
N ALA A 433 -16.11 8.33 0.59
CA ALA A 433 -17.21 8.00 1.50
C ALA A 433 -16.69 7.54 2.87
N ILE A 434 -15.59 6.78 2.89
CA ILE A 434 -14.94 6.32 4.13
C ILE A 434 -14.45 7.52 4.96
N GLN A 435 -13.76 8.49 4.36
CA GLN A 435 -13.29 9.67 5.08
C GLN A 435 -14.43 10.58 5.54
N ILE A 436 -15.46 10.79 4.71
CA ILE A 436 -16.64 11.57 5.12
C ILE A 436 -17.33 10.90 6.31
N GLY A 437 -17.47 9.58 6.29
CA GLY A 437 -18.06 8.80 7.38
C GLY A 437 -17.21 8.83 8.65
N GLY A 438 -15.91 8.53 8.54
CA GLY A 438 -14.97 8.47 9.66
C GLY A 438 -14.69 9.83 10.28
N ILE A 439 -14.19 10.79 9.50
CA ILE A 439 -13.89 12.14 9.98
C ILE A 439 -15.17 12.88 10.35
N GLY A 440 -16.24 12.70 9.58
CA GLY A 440 -17.56 13.25 9.90
C GLY A 440 -18.25 12.57 11.09
N GLY A 441 -17.75 11.44 11.59
CA GLY A 441 -18.11 10.88 12.89
C GLY A 441 -17.42 11.59 14.06
N ILE A 442 -16.24 12.18 13.82
CA ILE A 442 -15.48 12.96 14.80
C ILE A 442 -16.07 14.37 14.95
N ALA A 443 -16.38 15.02 13.83
CA ALA A 443 -16.96 16.37 13.79
C ALA A 443 -18.16 16.41 12.81
N PRO A 444 -19.37 16.02 13.26
CA PRO A 444 -20.56 15.96 12.41
C PRO A 444 -20.89 17.28 11.69
N GLU A 445 -20.59 18.43 12.32
CA GLU A 445 -20.85 19.76 11.76
C GLU A 445 -19.97 20.07 10.54
N ARG A 446 -18.84 19.35 10.37
CA ARG A 446 -17.89 19.54 9.27
C ARG A 446 -18.16 18.62 8.07
N ARG A 447 -19.18 17.75 8.11
CA ARG A 447 -19.52 16.82 7.01
C ARG A 447 -19.71 17.52 5.66
N ALA A 448 -20.30 18.72 5.67
CA ALA A 448 -20.48 19.51 4.45
C ALA A 448 -19.15 19.95 3.84
N ASP A 449 -18.18 20.35 4.67
CA ASP A 449 -16.84 20.74 4.20
C ASP A 449 -16.07 19.53 3.67
N LEU A 450 -16.10 18.41 4.40
CA LEU A 450 -15.49 17.14 3.98
C LEU A 450 -16.02 16.68 2.61
N SER A 451 -17.34 16.76 2.40
CA SER A 451 -17.96 16.40 1.12
C SER A 451 -17.51 17.32 -0.02
N ARG A 452 -17.41 18.63 0.22
CA ARG A 452 -16.91 19.60 -0.77
C ARG A 452 -15.43 19.41 -1.11
N LEU A 453 -14.62 19.00 -0.13
CA LEU A 453 -13.19 18.77 -0.30
C LEU A 453 -12.87 17.37 -0.85
N GLY A 454 -13.75 16.38 -0.67
CA GLY A 454 -13.49 14.96 -0.91
C GLY A 454 -12.82 14.64 -2.24
N LEU A 455 -13.40 15.08 -3.36
CA LEU A 455 -12.81 14.83 -4.68
C LEU A 455 -11.45 15.51 -4.85
N ARG A 456 -11.31 16.74 -4.36
CA ARG A 456 -10.05 17.49 -4.43
C ARG A 456 -8.96 16.80 -3.58
N ALA A 457 -9.30 16.37 -2.37
CA ALA A 457 -8.40 15.67 -1.46
C ALA A 457 -7.99 14.29 -1.98
N MET A 458 -8.91 13.56 -2.63
CA MET A 458 -8.58 12.29 -3.29
C MET A 458 -7.56 12.49 -4.41
N ILE A 459 -7.77 13.48 -5.29
CA ILE A 459 -6.82 13.80 -6.36
C ILE A 459 -5.48 14.26 -5.77
N ALA A 460 -5.51 15.05 -4.71
CA ALA A 460 -4.30 15.46 -3.99
C ALA A 460 -3.52 14.26 -3.44
N GLY A 461 -4.22 13.26 -2.89
CA GLY A 461 -3.60 12.02 -2.39
C GLY A 461 -2.95 11.20 -3.52
N SER A 462 -3.61 11.08 -4.67
CA SER A 462 -3.00 10.43 -5.84
C SER A 462 -1.75 11.17 -6.33
N LEU A 463 -1.81 12.50 -6.45
CA LEU A 463 -0.65 13.31 -6.83
C LEU A 463 0.50 13.19 -5.82
N ALA A 464 0.20 13.05 -4.53
CA ALA A 464 1.21 12.83 -3.49
C ALA A 464 1.89 11.46 -3.64
N ALA A 465 1.14 10.38 -3.89
CA ALA A 465 1.71 9.06 -4.19
C ALA A 465 2.50 9.05 -5.50
N PHE A 466 2.06 9.79 -6.52
CA PHE A 466 2.81 9.91 -7.77
C PHE A 466 4.10 10.73 -7.58
N MET A 467 4.10 11.72 -6.70
CA MET A 467 5.29 12.49 -6.32
C MET A 467 6.34 11.59 -5.68
N THR A 468 5.95 10.75 -4.72
CA THR A 468 6.89 9.81 -4.07
C THR A 468 7.41 8.76 -5.05
N ALA A 469 6.55 8.23 -5.92
CA ALA A 469 6.95 7.30 -6.99
C ALA A 469 7.91 7.92 -7.99
N THR A 470 7.70 9.19 -8.36
CA THR A 470 8.61 9.92 -9.24
C THR A 470 9.98 10.14 -8.60
N ILE A 471 10.02 10.43 -7.29
CA ILE A 471 11.27 10.56 -6.54
C ILE A 471 12.00 9.22 -6.48
N ALA A 472 11.29 8.11 -6.24
CA ALA A 472 11.87 6.78 -6.29
C ALA A 472 12.47 6.49 -7.67
N GLY A 473 11.71 6.74 -8.74
CA GLY A 473 12.19 6.60 -10.12
C GLY A 473 13.41 7.49 -10.43
N MET A 474 13.51 8.68 -9.87
CA MET A 474 14.68 9.54 -10.10
C MET A 474 15.97 8.99 -9.47
N LEU A 475 15.86 8.20 -8.40
CA LEU A 475 17.01 7.70 -7.62
C LEU A 475 17.40 6.26 -7.94
N LEU A 476 16.45 5.46 -8.42
CA LEU A 476 16.62 4.10 -8.93
C LEU A 476 16.89 4.11 -10.43
#